data_AF-A0A957RIC1-F1
#
_entry.id   AF-A0A957RIC1-F1
#
_cell.length_a   1.000
_cell.length_b   1.000
_cell.length_c   1.000
_cell.angle_alpha   90.00
_cell.angle_beta   90.00
_cell.angle_gamma   90.00
#
_symmetry.space_group_name_H-M   'P 1'
#
loop_
_entity.id
_entity.type
_entity.pdbx_description
1 polymer ?
#
loop_
_entity_poly.entity_id
_entity_poly.type
_entity_poly.pdbx_seq_one_letter_code
_entity_poly.pdbx_strand_id
1 'polypeptide(L)'
;ILVDVVHHIANGELPYRKQPPGGSYQPWPHADDFAISTEWAARRIFNFMRAAMVWGYPFVLDIEGRRWLLSDALTWSNYATIEQPCEVDGDVITFRCTPGMVQARLSPDNR
;
A
#
# COMPACT_ATOMS: atom_id res chain seq x y z
N ILE A 1 19.99 1.68 20.97
CA ILE A 1 19.97 2.78 19.98
C ILE A 1 19.50 4.09 20.62
N LEU A 2 18.23 4.26 21.02
CA LEU A 2 17.78 5.57 21.56
C LEU A 2 18.50 5.96 22.86
N VAL A 3 18.59 5.03 23.82
CA VAL A 3 19.24 5.27 25.12
C VAL A 3 20.72 5.63 24.93
N ASP A 4 21.43 4.87 24.09
CA ASP A 4 22.85 5.11 23.79
C ASP A 4 23.05 6.49 23.15
N VAL A 5 22.20 6.86 22.19
CA VAL A 5 22.25 8.19 21.54
C VAL A 5 22.03 9.31 22.55
N VAL A 6 21.07 9.18 23.47
CA VAL A 6 20.83 10.19 24.51
C VAL A 6 22.05 10.33 25.42
N HIS A 7 22.71 9.23 25.80
CA HIS A 7 23.95 9.29 26.59
C HIS A 7 25.09 10.01 25.88
N HIS A 8 25.33 9.71 24.60
CA HIS A 8 26.37 10.38 23.81
C HIS A 8 26.05 11.86 23.58
N ILE A 9 24.77 12.24 23.44
CA ILE A 9 24.37 13.66 23.39
C ILE A 9 24.65 14.34 24.74
N ALA A 10 24.27 13.71 25.85
CA ALA A 10 24.47 14.26 27.19
C ALA A 10 25.97 14.46 27.52
N ASN A 11 26.83 13.59 26.99
CA ASN A 11 28.28 13.67 27.14
C ASN A 11 28.95 14.58 26.08
N GLY A 12 28.21 15.14 25.12
CA GLY A 12 28.77 15.96 24.05
C GLY A 12 29.56 15.19 22.98
N GLU A 13 29.39 13.86 22.92
CA GLU A 13 30.13 12.92 22.06
C GLU A 13 29.49 12.75 20.68
N LEU A 14 28.32 13.34 20.44
CA LEU A 14 27.61 13.31 19.16
C LEU A 14 27.67 14.68 18.46
N PRO A 15 28.63 14.90 17.54
CA PRO A 15 28.72 16.14 16.79
C PRO A 15 27.54 16.29 15.82
N TYR A 16 27.04 17.52 15.67
CA TYR A 16 26.02 17.85 14.67
C TYR A 16 26.51 17.50 13.27
N ARG A 17 25.69 16.78 12.52
CA ARG A 17 25.93 16.46 11.10
C ARG A 17 24.75 16.95 10.28
N LYS A 18 25.00 17.90 9.37
CA LYS A 18 24.01 18.36 8.39
C LYS A 18 23.57 17.16 7.52
N GLN A 19 22.27 17.04 7.28
CA GLN A 19 21.75 16.07 6.32
C GLN A 19 22.32 16.35 4.92
N PRO A 20 22.77 15.32 4.17
CA PRO A 20 23.24 15.51 2.81
C PRO A 20 22.09 16.00 1.90
N PRO A 21 22.39 16.73 0.82
CA PRO A 21 21.39 17.09 -0.18
C PRO A 21 20.81 15.82 -0.84
N GLY A 22 19.59 15.92 -1.36
CA GLY A 22 18.88 14.79 -2.00
C GLY A 22 17.75 14.19 -1.15
N GLY A 23 17.43 14.79 0.00
CA GLY A 23 16.22 14.46 0.74
C GLY A 23 14.95 14.78 -0.04
N SER A 24 13.91 13.99 0.17
CA SER A 24 12.55 14.26 -0.28
C SER A 24 11.63 14.36 0.93
N TYR A 25 10.52 15.08 0.79
CA TYR A 25 9.49 15.18 1.80
C TYR A 25 8.23 14.47 1.30
N GLN A 26 7.63 13.68 2.17
CA GLN A 26 6.40 12.92 1.94
C GLN A 26 5.38 13.46 2.93
N PRO A 27 4.33 14.16 2.48
CA PRO A 27 3.30 14.68 3.36
C PRO A 27 2.50 13.54 4.00
N TRP A 28 1.68 13.89 4.99
CA TRP A 28 0.70 12.95 5.54
C TRP A 28 -0.25 12.50 4.41
N PRO A 29 -0.53 11.19 4.29
CA PRO A 29 -1.36 10.70 3.20
C PRO A 29 -2.81 11.19 3.33
N HIS A 30 -3.44 11.40 2.18
CA HIS A 30 -4.86 11.73 2.03
C HIS A 30 -5.60 10.56 1.39
N ALA A 31 -6.93 10.56 1.45
CA ALA A 31 -7.73 9.45 0.95
C ALA A 31 -7.44 9.10 -0.53
N ASP A 32 -7.14 10.11 -1.36
CA ASP A 32 -6.82 9.92 -2.78
C ASP A 32 -5.48 9.19 -3.01
N ASP A 33 -4.57 9.19 -2.02
CA ASP A 33 -3.31 8.46 -2.10
C ASP A 33 -3.50 6.94 -2.03
N PHE A 34 -4.70 6.46 -1.67
CA PHE A 34 -5.06 5.04 -1.55
C PHE A 34 -5.65 4.47 -2.85
N ALA A 35 -5.56 5.22 -3.95
CA ALA A 35 -5.89 4.72 -5.28
C ALA A 35 -4.86 3.67 -5.74
N ILE A 36 -5.35 2.54 -6.23
CA ILE A 36 -4.54 1.48 -6.83
C ILE A 36 -4.96 1.28 -8.30
N SER A 37 -4.00 0.89 -9.13
CA SER A 37 -4.19 0.70 -10.57
C SER A 37 -3.80 -0.71 -10.97
N THR A 38 -4.60 -1.34 -11.84
CA THR A 38 -4.29 -2.63 -12.47
C THR A 38 -3.04 -2.58 -13.34
N GLU A 39 -2.57 -1.39 -13.73
CA GLU A 39 -1.31 -1.23 -14.47
C GLU A 39 -0.05 -1.43 -13.59
N TRP A 40 -0.22 -1.54 -12.27
CA TRP A 40 0.88 -1.84 -11.38
C TRP A 40 1.12 -3.34 -11.28
N ALA A 41 2.37 -3.71 -11.00
CA ALA A 41 2.71 -5.10 -10.68
C ALA A 41 1.93 -5.58 -9.44
N ALA A 42 1.44 -6.81 -9.47
CA ALA A 42 0.68 -7.42 -8.36
C ALA A 42 1.43 -7.30 -7.02
N ARG A 43 2.75 -7.56 -7.03
CA ARG A 43 3.61 -7.41 -5.84
C ARG A 43 3.61 -5.99 -5.28
N ARG A 44 3.62 -4.97 -6.15
CA ARG A 44 3.60 -3.55 -5.73
C ARG A 44 2.27 -3.23 -5.05
N ILE A 45 1.15 -3.64 -5.65
CA ILE A 45 -0.19 -3.42 -5.11
C ILE A 45 -0.32 -4.11 -3.75
N PHE A 46 0.05 -5.39 -3.67
CA PHE A 46 0.01 -6.13 -2.40
C PHE A 46 0.84 -5.46 -1.31
N ASN A 47 2.09 -5.11 -1.61
CA ASN A 47 2.96 -4.44 -0.64
C ASN A 47 2.40 -3.09 -0.20
N PHE A 48 1.85 -2.32 -1.13
CA PHE A 48 1.23 -1.05 -0.84
C PHE A 48 0.04 -1.22 0.11
N MET A 49 -0.89 -2.13 -0.22
CA MET A 49 -2.07 -2.39 0.62
C MET A 49 -1.67 -2.85 2.03
N ARG A 50 -0.73 -3.80 2.14
CA ARG A 50 -0.25 -4.30 3.44
C ARG A 50 0.46 -3.25 4.27
N ALA A 51 1.26 -2.38 3.65
CA ALA A 51 1.96 -1.30 4.36
C ALA A 51 0.98 -0.18 4.76
N ALA A 52 -0.05 0.06 3.94
CA ALA A 52 -0.93 1.20 4.08
C ALA A 52 -2.23 0.96 4.86
N MET A 53 -2.58 -0.29 5.12
CA MET A 53 -3.78 -0.66 5.89
C MET A 53 -3.87 0.03 7.26
N VAL A 54 -2.74 0.34 7.90
CA VAL A 54 -2.69 0.99 9.22
C VAL A 54 -3.38 2.37 9.25
N TRP A 55 -3.47 3.05 8.10
CA TRP A 55 -4.12 4.36 8.01
C TRP A 55 -5.65 4.28 7.93
N GLY A 56 -6.23 3.09 7.74
CA GLY A 56 -7.68 2.86 7.85
C GLY A 56 -8.54 3.41 6.72
N TYR A 57 -7.94 3.97 5.66
CA TYR A 57 -8.66 4.36 4.45
C TYR A 57 -8.89 3.14 3.53
N PRO A 58 -10.06 3.02 2.90
CA PRO A 58 -10.28 2.00 1.89
C PRO A 58 -9.43 2.27 0.65
N PHE A 59 -8.93 1.21 0.02
CA PHE A 59 -8.24 1.31 -1.25
C PHE A 59 -9.24 1.43 -2.38
N VAL A 60 -9.01 2.37 -3.29
CA VAL A 60 -9.90 2.62 -4.43
C VAL A 60 -9.31 1.95 -5.66
N LEU A 61 -10.04 1.00 -6.24
CA LEU A 61 -9.68 0.29 -7.45
C LEU A 61 -10.75 0.52 -8.51
N ASP A 62 -10.36 1.13 -9.63
CA ASP A 62 -11.23 1.31 -10.78
C ASP A 62 -10.89 0.26 -11.86
N ILE A 63 -11.86 -0.59 -12.22
CA ILE A 63 -11.75 -1.61 -13.27
C ILE A 63 -12.89 -1.40 -14.25
N GLU A 64 -12.56 -1.13 -15.52
CA GLU A 64 -13.54 -0.94 -16.61
C GLU A 64 -14.65 0.08 -16.26
N GLY A 65 -14.29 1.15 -15.55
CA GLY A 65 -15.23 2.21 -15.14
C GLY A 65 -16.08 1.86 -13.92
N ARG A 66 -15.90 0.69 -13.31
CA ARG A 66 -16.50 0.32 -12.03
C ARG A 66 -15.50 0.52 -10.89
N ARG A 67 -15.96 1.26 -9.89
CA ARG A 67 -15.21 1.51 -8.65
C ARG A 67 -15.43 0.40 -7.63
N TRP A 68 -14.34 -0.06 -7.03
CA TRP A 68 -14.29 -1.03 -5.94
C TRP A 68 -13.57 -0.42 -4.74
N LEU A 69 -14.10 -0.66 -3.55
CA LEU A 69 -13.48 -0.30 -2.28
C LEU A 69 -12.94 -1.56 -1.62
N LEU A 70 -11.65 -1.57 -1.27
CA LEU A 70 -10.97 -2.72 -0.70
C LEU A 70 -10.44 -2.41 0.69
N SER A 71 -10.43 -3.40 1.57
CA SER A 71 -10.01 -3.25 2.97
C SER A 71 -8.66 -3.91 3.27
N ASP A 72 -8.37 -5.07 2.67
CA ASP A 72 -7.13 -5.82 2.92
C ASP A 72 -6.69 -6.59 1.67
N ALA A 73 -5.39 -6.79 1.52
CA ALA A 73 -4.82 -7.67 0.50
C ALA A 73 -4.55 -9.06 1.11
N LEU A 74 -5.17 -10.08 0.53
CA LEU A 74 -5.12 -11.46 1.03
C LEU A 74 -3.92 -12.21 0.46
N THR A 75 -3.71 -12.14 -0.85
CA THR A 75 -2.58 -12.78 -1.54
C THR A 75 -2.33 -12.15 -2.91
N TRP A 76 -1.22 -12.52 -3.54
CA TRP A 76 -0.85 -12.08 -4.87
C TRP A 76 -0.02 -13.14 -5.60
N SER A 77 0.06 -13.04 -6.92
CA SER A 77 0.95 -13.85 -7.75
C SER A 77 1.48 -13.05 -8.93
N ASN A 78 2.76 -13.23 -9.27
CA ASN A 78 3.34 -12.66 -10.50
C ASN A 78 3.01 -13.48 -11.75
N TYR A 79 2.65 -14.76 -11.59
CA TYR A 79 2.55 -15.72 -12.68
C TYR A 79 1.11 -16.14 -12.95
N ALA A 80 0.29 -16.18 -11.90
CA ALA A 80 -1.13 -16.44 -12.07
C ALA A 80 -1.81 -15.20 -12.65
N THR A 81 -2.68 -15.44 -13.62
CA THR A 81 -3.58 -14.46 -14.19
C THR A 81 -4.96 -15.08 -14.23
N ILE A 82 -5.97 -14.23 -14.23
CA ILE A 82 -7.35 -14.60 -14.50
C ILE A 82 -7.72 -14.17 -15.93
N GLU A 83 -8.67 -14.85 -16.55
CA GLU A 83 -9.11 -14.54 -17.91
C GLU A 83 -9.87 -13.20 -17.94
N GLN A 84 -10.79 -13.04 -16.98
CA GLN A 84 -11.56 -11.81 -16.81
C GLN A 84 -10.74 -10.72 -16.10
N PRO A 85 -11.08 -9.43 -16.26
CA PRO A 85 -10.42 -8.34 -15.55
C PRO A 85 -10.49 -8.48 -14.02
N CYS A 86 -11.62 -8.97 -13.51
CA CYS A 86 -11.80 -9.33 -12.11
C CYS A 86 -12.89 -10.40 -11.93
N GLU A 87 -12.77 -11.17 -10.85
CA GLU A 87 -13.74 -12.14 -10.37
C GLU A 87 -14.07 -11.84 -8.91
N VAL A 88 -15.35 -11.92 -8.54
CA VAL A 88 -15.81 -11.67 -7.16
C VAL A 88 -16.47 -12.92 -6.62
N ASP A 89 -16.00 -13.36 -5.45
CA ASP A 89 -16.55 -14.48 -4.69
C ASP A 89 -16.78 -14.03 -3.24
N GLY A 90 -18.04 -13.87 -2.87
CA GLY A 90 -18.43 -13.33 -1.57
C GLY A 90 -17.88 -11.93 -1.32
N ASP A 91 -17.02 -11.80 -0.30
CA ASP A 91 -16.35 -10.55 0.07
C ASP A 91 -14.91 -10.46 -0.45
N VAL A 92 -14.52 -11.35 -1.35
CA VAL A 92 -13.19 -11.39 -1.97
C VAL A 92 -13.29 -11.02 -3.45
N ILE A 93 -12.43 -10.12 -3.88
CA ILE A 93 -12.20 -9.81 -5.29
C ILE A 93 -10.81 -10.28 -5.71
N THR A 94 -10.75 -11.01 -6.82
CA THR A 94 -9.50 -11.32 -7.53
C THR A 94 -9.44 -10.43 -8.76
N PHE A 95 -8.36 -9.66 -8.96
CA PHE A 95 -8.22 -8.78 -10.12
C PHE A 95 -6.86 -8.92 -10.80
N ARG A 96 -6.88 -8.79 -12.13
CA ARG A 96 -5.68 -8.86 -12.96
C ARG A 96 -4.85 -7.58 -12.84
N CYS A 97 -3.54 -7.74 -12.84
CA CYS A 97 -2.53 -6.71 -12.69
C CYS A 97 -1.46 -6.84 -13.79
N THR A 98 -0.62 -5.82 -13.95
CA THR A 98 0.45 -5.83 -14.95
C THR A 98 1.85 -5.79 -14.30
N PRO A 99 2.53 -6.94 -14.09
CA PRO A 99 2.06 -8.32 -14.25
C PRO A 99 1.33 -8.87 -13.00
N GLY A 100 0.56 -9.94 -13.21
CA GLY A 100 0.08 -10.84 -12.16
C GLY A 100 -1.38 -10.67 -11.77
N MET A 101 -1.72 -11.10 -10.56
CA MET A 101 -3.05 -10.96 -9.97
C MET A 101 -2.96 -10.72 -8.46
N VAL A 102 -3.98 -10.05 -7.91
CA VAL A 102 -4.13 -9.81 -6.47
C VAL A 102 -5.50 -10.27 -6.03
N GLN A 103 -5.56 -10.90 -4.86
CA GLN A 103 -6.80 -11.15 -4.13
C GLN A 103 -6.90 -10.17 -2.97
N ALA A 104 -8.02 -9.49 -2.86
CA ALA A 104 -8.29 -8.51 -1.84
C ALA A 104 -9.70 -8.69 -1.25
N ARG A 105 -9.87 -8.25 -0.01
CA ARG A 105 -11.18 -8.20 0.64
C ARG A 105 -11.88 -6.89 0.26
N LEU A 106 -13.15 -6.98 -0.10
CA LEU A 106 -14.02 -5.83 -0.28
C LEU A 106 -14.18 -5.09 1.05
N SER A 107 -14.25 -3.76 1.01
CA SER A 107 -14.66 -2.98 2.17
C SER A 107 -16.14 -3.22 2.41
N PRO A 108 -16.59 -3.43 3.66
CA PRO A 108 -18.01 -3.37 3.98
C PRO A 108 -18.55 -2.00 3.56
N ASP A 109 -19.77 -1.99 3.02
CA ASP A 109 -20.47 -0.76 2.65
C ASP A 109 -20.81 -0.02 3.94
N ASN A 110 -20.01 0.99 4.31
CA ASN A 110 -20.32 1.86 5.44
C ASN A 110 -21.47 2.78 5.00
N ARG A 111 -22.70 2.31 5.14
CA ARG A 111 -23.90 3.16 5.20
C ARG A 111 -23.94 3.97 6.48
#